data_AF-A0A2N9FV08-F1
#
_entry.id   AF-A0A2N9FV08-F1
#
_cell.length_a   1.000
_cell.length_b   1.000
_cell.length_c   1.000
_cell.angle_alpha   90.00
_cell.angle_beta   90.00
_cell.angle_gamma   90.00
#
_symmetry.space_group_name_H-M   'P 1'
#
loop_
_entity.id
_entity.type
_entity.pdbx_description
1 polymer ?
#
loop_
_entity_poly.entity_id
_entity_poly.type
_entity_poly.pdbx_seq_one_letter_code
_entity_poly.pdbx_strand_id
1 'polypeptide(L)'
;MQQLKGESASMTKKIELIQLSQRKLLGHGLSSCNLDELHEIDSQLERSLHSIRARKAQLMMEQIEHLKSKERLLREENAKLSHKLNEKEVVTYGSQSSQSSDMDVETALFIGLPERRCS
;
A
#
# COMPACT_ATOMS: atom_id res chain seq x y z
N MET A 1 -38.49 -12.77 35.96
CA MET A 1 -38.92 -11.43 35.48
C MET A 1 -38.21 -10.27 36.17
N GLN A 2 -38.11 -10.22 37.50
CA GLN A 2 -37.52 -9.07 38.21
C GLN A 2 -35.99 -8.95 38.04
N GLN A 3 -35.28 -10.08 37.97
CA GLN A 3 -33.84 -10.14 37.71
C GLN A 3 -33.47 -9.61 36.32
N LEU A 4 -34.18 -10.07 35.27
CA LEU A 4 -34.03 -9.56 33.89
C LEU A 4 -34.29 -8.05 33.77
N LYS A 5 -35.26 -7.52 34.52
CA LYS A 5 -35.52 -6.06 34.57
C LYS A 5 -34.32 -5.30 35.19
N GLY A 6 -33.71 -5.84 36.25
CA GLY A 6 -32.52 -5.27 36.86
C GLY A 6 -31.29 -5.31 35.95
N GLU A 7 -31.07 -6.44 35.27
CA GLU A 7 -29.98 -6.61 34.29
C GLU A 7 -30.14 -5.66 33.10
N SER A 8 -31.36 -5.53 32.56
CA SER A 8 -31.69 -4.58 31.50
C SER A 8 -31.38 -3.14 31.92
N ALA A 9 -31.82 -2.72 33.12
CA ALA A 9 -31.54 -1.38 33.64
C ALA A 9 -30.03 -1.13 33.85
N SER A 10 -29.28 -2.14 34.30
CA SER A 10 -27.82 -2.05 34.44
C SER A 10 -27.14 -1.85 33.08
N MET A 11 -27.57 -2.60 32.06
CA MET A 11 -27.04 -2.48 30.71
C MET A 11 -27.32 -1.09 30.12
N THR A 12 -28.54 -0.58 30.28
CA THR A 12 -28.91 0.77 29.81
C THR A 12 -28.02 1.84 30.43
N LYS A 13 -27.81 1.80 31.76
CA LYS A 13 -26.90 2.74 32.43
C LYS A 13 -25.48 2.66 31.90
N LYS A 14 -24.97 1.45 31.63
CA LYS A 14 -23.63 1.26 31.07
C LYS A 14 -23.52 1.87 29.67
N ILE A 15 -24.54 1.71 28.83
CA ILE A 15 -24.60 2.31 27.49
C ILE A 15 -24.58 3.84 27.60
N GLU A 16 -25.41 4.41 28.48
CA GLU A 16 -25.47 5.87 28.69
C GLU A 16 -24.11 6.45 29.11
N LEU A 17 -23.41 5.78 30.03
CA LEU A 17 -22.07 6.18 30.46
C LEU A 17 -21.05 6.14 29.32
N ILE A 18 -21.07 5.08 28.51
CA ILE A 18 -20.18 4.95 27.34
C ILE A 18 -20.47 6.06 26.32
N GLN A 19 -21.74 6.33 26.02
CA GLN A 19 -22.14 7.38 25.08
C GLN A 19 -21.78 8.78 25.59
N LEU A 20 -21.88 9.02 26.89
CA LEU A 20 -21.47 10.27 27.50
C LEU A 20 -19.95 10.46 27.39
N SER A 21 -19.18 9.43 27.74
CA SER A 21 -17.71 9.43 27.60
C SER A 21 -17.29 9.66 26.16
N GLN A 22 -17.92 8.98 25.20
CA GLN A 22 -17.65 9.18 23.76
C GLN A 22 -17.92 10.63 23.33
N ARG A 23 -19.04 11.23 23.75
CA ARG A 23 -19.33 12.64 23.46
C ARG A 23 -18.28 13.58 24.01
N LYS A 24 -17.84 13.38 25.26
CA LYS A 24 -16.76 14.17 25.87
C LYS A 24 -15.44 14.03 25.09
N LEU A 25 -15.05 12.80 24.72
CA LEU A 25 -13.85 12.54 23.91
C LEU A 25 -13.91 13.18 22.51
N LEU A 26 -15.11 13.37 21.96
CA LEU A 26 -15.34 14.10 20.70
C LEU A 26 -15.41 15.62 20.89
N GLY A 27 -15.21 16.12 22.11
CA GLY A 27 -15.20 17.55 22.42
C GLY A 27 -16.59 18.15 22.71
N HIS A 28 -17.63 17.32 22.87
CA HIS A 28 -18.97 17.80 23.17
C HIS A 28 -19.23 17.90 24.67
N GLY A 29 -19.92 18.96 25.10
CA GLY A 29 -20.35 19.12 26.50
C GLY A 29 -19.20 19.33 27.47
N LEU A 30 -18.06 19.86 27.01
CA LEU A 30 -16.89 20.12 27.85
C LEU A 30 -17.08 21.27 28.84
N SER A 31 -18.07 22.16 28.61
CA SER A 31 -18.38 23.28 29.50
C SER A 31 -18.82 22.86 30.91
N SER A 32 -19.30 21.62 31.08
CA SER A 32 -19.65 21.05 32.38
C SER A 32 -18.51 20.22 33.01
N CYS A 33 -17.38 20.09 32.33
CA CYS A 33 -16.23 19.35 32.84
C CYS A 33 -15.39 20.23 33.77
N ASN A 34 -14.87 19.64 34.83
CA ASN A 34 -13.86 20.30 35.66
C ASN A 34 -12.46 20.17 35.03
N LEU A 35 -11.46 20.83 35.63
CA LEU A 35 -10.09 20.86 35.10
C LEU A 35 -9.45 19.47 35.06
N ASP A 36 -9.64 18.66 36.11
CA ASP A 36 -9.06 17.32 36.20
C ASP A 36 -9.66 16.38 35.15
N GLU A 37 -10.99 16.44 34.94
CA GLU A 37 -11.69 15.69 33.90
C GLU A 37 -11.19 16.09 32.51
N LEU A 38 -10.97 17.39 32.27
CA LEU A 38 -10.47 17.87 30.99
C LEU A 38 -9.03 17.41 30.73
N HIS A 39 -8.18 17.44 31.76
CA HIS A 39 -6.82 16.91 31.69
C HIS A 39 -6.79 15.40 31.40
N GLU A 40 -7.68 14.61 32.01
CA GLU A 40 -7.75 13.18 31.71
C GLU A 40 -8.22 12.91 30.27
N ILE A 41 -9.20 13.68 29.77
CA ILE A 41 -9.64 13.60 28.37
C ILE A 41 -8.47 13.89 27.42
N ASP A 42 -7.73 14.98 27.67
CA ASP A 42 -6.59 15.37 26.85
C ASP A 42 -5.49 14.29 26.85
N SER A 43 -5.11 13.81 28.04
CA SER A 43 -4.09 12.76 28.16
C SER A 43 -4.53 11.45 27.51
N GLN A 44 -5.82 11.08 27.62
CA GLN A 44 -6.36 9.90 26.95
C GLN A 44 -6.31 10.05 25.41
N LEU A 45 -6.65 11.22 24.88
CA LEU A 45 -6.57 11.52 23.45
C LEU A 45 -5.13 11.48 22.95
N GLU A 46 -4.19 12.08 23.69
CA GLU A 46 -2.78 12.09 23.33
C GLU A 46 -2.19 10.66 23.28
N ARG A 47 -2.42 9.86 24.33
CA ARG A 47 -1.95 8.46 24.39
C ARG A 47 -2.53 7.62 23.25
N SER A 48 -3.83 7.75 22.99
CA SER A 48 -4.49 6.98 21.93
C SER A 48 -4.03 7.39 20.54
N LEU A 49 -3.88 8.70 20.28
CA LEU A 49 -3.37 9.23 19.02
C LEU A 49 -1.93 8.81 18.77
N HIS A 50 -1.08 8.83 19.80
CA HIS A 50 0.29 8.32 19.73
C HIS A 50 0.31 6.85 19.32
N SER A 51 -0.48 6.00 19.99
CA SER A 51 -0.58 4.57 19.68
C SER A 51 -1.07 4.30 18.25
N ILE A 52 -2.10 5.03 17.79
CA ILE A 52 -2.62 4.91 16.42
C ILE A 52 -1.54 5.29 15.40
N ARG A 53 -0.83 6.40 15.61
CA ARG A 53 0.24 6.86 14.72
C ARG A 53 1.40 5.86 14.68
N ALA A 54 1.83 5.36 15.82
CA ALA A 54 2.89 4.37 15.92
C ALA A 54 2.53 3.09 15.16
N ARG A 55 1.31 2.56 15.38
CA ARG A 55 0.83 1.38 14.66
C ARG A 55 0.71 1.62 13.15
N LYS A 56 0.20 2.78 12.74
CA LYS A 56 0.10 3.14 11.32
C LYS A 56 1.49 3.20 10.67
N ALA A 57 2.46 3.82 11.33
CA ALA A 57 3.84 3.89 10.85
C ALA A 57 4.46 2.50 10.71
N GLN A 58 4.27 1.63 11.72
CA GLN A 58 4.74 0.25 11.66
C GLN A 58 4.17 -0.50 10.46
N LEU A 59 2.85 -0.48 10.27
CA LEU A 59 2.20 -1.17 9.15
C LEU A 59 2.67 -0.63 7.79
N MET A 60 2.88 0.69 7.69
CA MET A 60 3.42 1.28 6.45
C MET A 60 4.86 0.84 6.17
N MET A 61 5.71 0.73 7.20
CA MET A 61 7.07 0.22 7.04
C MET A 61 7.07 -1.24 6.57
N GLU A 62 6.24 -2.08 7.18
CA GLU A 62 6.06 -3.50 6.78
C GLU A 62 5.60 -3.60 5.31
N GLN A 63 4.66 -2.75 4.89
CA GLN A 63 4.20 -2.71 3.49
C GLN A 63 5.31 -2.27 2.53
N ILE A 64 6.10 -1.26 2.89
CA ILE A 64 7.24 -0.79 2.08
C ILE A 64 8.27 -1.91 1.92
N GLU A 65 8.61 -2.61 2.99
CA GLU A 65 9.57 -3.71 2.96
C GLU A 65 9.08 -4.87 2.08
N HIS A 66 7.82 -5.26 2.24
CA HIS A 66 7.21 -6.29 1.40
C HIS A 66 7.26 -5.92 -0.10
N LEU A 67 6.92 -4.67 -0.44
CA LEU A 67 6.97 -4.19 -1.82
C LEU A 67 8.39 -4.17 -2.37
N LYS A 68 9.39 -3.72 -1.60
CA LYS A 68 10.80 -3.76 -2.00
C LYS A 68 11.29 -5.17 -2.27
N SER A 69 10.89 -6.14 -1.43
CA SER A 69 11.25 -7.55 -1.64
C SER A 69 10.64 -8.10 -2.93
N LYS A 70 9.35 -7.82 -3.15
CA LYS A 70 8.64 -8.20 -4.39
C LYS A 70 9.30 -7.58 -5.63
N GLU A 71 9.64 -6.30 -5.57
CA GLU A 71 10.31 -5.60 -6.66
C GLU A 71 11.67 -6.24 -6.99
N ARG A 72 12.47 -6.58 -5.97
CA ARG A 72 13.75 -7.29 -6.17
C ARG A 72 13.54 -8.63 -6.88
N LEU A 73 12.61 -9.46 -6.40
CA LEU A 73 12.33 -10.77 -6.99
C LEU A 73 11.90 -10.65 -8.46
N LEU A 74 11.02 -9.70 -8.77
CA LEU A 74 10.56 -9.47 -10.14
C LEU A 74 11.69 -8.97 -11.05
N ARG A 75 12.60 -8.11 -10.55
CA ARG A 75 13.77 -7.69 -11.33
C ARG A 75 14.71 -8.85 -11.62
N GLU A 76 14.96 -9.72 -10.64
CA GLU A 76 15.79 -10.91 -10.82
C GLU A 76 15.17 -11.90 -11.83
N GLU A 77 13.86 -12.12 -11.75
CA GLU A 77 13.15 -12.97 -12.71
C GLU A 77 13.16 -12.37 -14.12
N ASN A 78 12.89 -11.07 -14.24
CA ASN A 78 12.92 -10.37 -15.52
C ASN A 78 14.31 -10.46 -16.16
N ALA A 79 15.39 -10.21 -15.40
CA ALA A 79 16.76 -10.34 -15.89
C ALA A 79 17.07 -11.78 -16.39
N LYS A 80 16.62 -12.81 -15.66
CA LYS A 80 16.76 -14.22 -16.09
C LYS A 80 16.00 -14.49 -17.38
N LEU A 81 14.80 -13.94 -17.54
CA LEU A 81 14.00 -14.12 -18.75
C LEU A 81 14.63 -13.39 -19.95
N SER A 82 15.11 -12.15 -19.77
CA SER A 82 15.83 -11.41 -20.81
C SER A 82 17.08 -12.14 -21.27
N HIS A 83 17.86 -12.70 -20.35
CA HIS A 83 19.03 -13.50 -20.71
C HIS A 83 18.66 -14.71 -21.58
N LYS A 84 17.64 -15.47 -21.18
CA LYS A 84 17.14 -16.63 -21.95
C LYS A 84 16.62 -16.25 -23.34
N LEU A 85 16.07 -15.05 -23.49
CA LEU A 85 15.56 -14.56 -24.77
C LEU A 85 16.72 -14.23 -25.70
N ASN A 86 17.73 -13.53 -25.20
CA ASN A 86 18.95 -13.23 -25.92
C ASN A 86 19.70 -14.50 -26.35
N GLU A 87 19.76 -15.54 -25.50
CA GLU A 87 20.36 -16.83 -25.85
C GLU A 87 19.60 -17.56 -26.98
N LYS A 88 18.27 -17.45 -27.03
CA LYS A 88 17.45 -18.07 -28.10
C LYS A 88 17.54 -17.31 -29.41
N GLU A 89 17.70 -15.99 -29.36
CA GLU A 89 17.94 -15.16 -30.53
C GLU A 89 19.29 -15.52 -31.20
N VAL A 90 20.36 -15.72 -30.43
CA VAL A 90 21.67 -16.14 -30.96
C VAL A 90 21.63 -17.49 -31.70
N VAL A 91 20.78 -18.43 -31.27
CA VAL A 91 20.63 -19.75 -31.94
C VAL A 91 19.86 -19.64 -33.26
N THR A 92 19.05 -18.60 -33.45
CA THR A 92 18.23 -18.42 -34.67
C THR A 92 19.03 -17.81 -35.83
N TYR A 93 20.07 -17.02 -35.55
CA TYR A 93 20.94 -16.41 -36.58
C TYR A 93 22.24 -17.20 -36.84
N GLY A 94 22.49 -18.30 -36.12
CA GLY A 94 23.74 -19.06 -36.19
C GLY A 94 23.80 -20.19 -37.23
N SER A 95 22.73 -20.42 -38.01
CA SER A 95 22.67 -21.55 -38.97
C SER A 95 22.54 -21.12 -40.43
N GLN A 96 23.30 -20.14 -40.90
CA GLN A 96 23.60 -19.98 -42.34
C GLN A 96 25.03 -19.47 -42.55
N SER A 97 26.01 -20.33 -42.29
CA SER A 97 27.32 -20.19 -42.94
C SER A 97 27.31 -21.08 -44.18
N SER A 98 27.07 -20.47 -45.34
CA SER A 98 27.48 -21.00 -46.64
C SER A 98 27.58 -19.86 -47.64
N GLN A 99 28.83 -19.61 -48.07
CA GLN A 99 29.26 -18.87 -49.25
C GLN A 99 29.09 -17.35 -49.25
N SER A 100 30.22 -16.69 -48.97
CA SER A 100 30.52 -15.30 -49.31
C SER A 100 30.48 -15.07 -50.83
N SER A 101 29.54 -14.27 -51.28
CA SER A 101 29.74 -13.36 -52.41
C SER A 101 29.23 -12.00 -51.97
N ASP A 102 30.17 -11.13 -51.63
CA ASP A 102 29.97 -9.73 -51.25
C ASP A 102 29.30 -8.99 -52.42
N MET A 103 28.02 -8.69 -52.26
CA MET A 103 27.25 -7.82 -53.15
C MET A 103 26.50 -6.86 -52.24
N ASP A 104 27.00 -5.61 -52.17
CA ASP A 104 26.33 -4.52 -51.48
C ASP A 104 24.95 -4.27 -52.11
N VAL A 105 23.89 -4.75 -51.46
CA VAL A 105 22.52 -4.34 -51.75
C VAL A 105 22.09 -3.27 -50.77
N GLU A 106 22.03 -2.04 -51.27
CA GLU A 106 21.56 -0.86 -50.57
C GLU A 106 20.10 -1.06 -50.16
N THR A 107 19.88 -1.46 -48.90
CA THR A 107 18.55 -1.61 -48.32
C THR A 107 18.27 -0.38 -47.46
N ALA A 108 17.30 0.43 -47.87
CA ALA A 108 16.81 1.55 -47.08
C ALA A 108 15.98 1.02 -45.89
N LEU A 109 16.68 0.48 -44.88
CA LEU A 109 16.08 -0.01 -43.65
C LEU A 109 15.91 1.16 -42.67
N PHE A 110 14.73 1.76 -42.67
CA PHE A 110 14.36 2.78 -41.68
C PHE A 110 13.87 2.10 -40.39
N ILE A 111 14.76 1.98 -39.40
CA ILE A 111 14.43 1.53 -38.04
C ILE A 111 13.96 2.74 -37.23
N GLY A 112 12.75 3.21 -37.50
CA GLY A 112 12.12 4.31 -36.76
C GLY A 112 10.62 4.06 -36.57
N LEU A 113 10.06 4.59 -35.47
CA LEU A 113 8.62 4.55 -35.22
C LEU A 113 7.87 5.25 -36.37
N PRO A 114 6.82 4.64 -36.97
CA PRO A 114 6.10 5.25 -38.07
C PRO A 114 5.52 6.61 -37.67
N GLU A 115 5.76 7.64 -38.48
CA GLU A 115 5.13 8.94 -38.30
C GLU A 115 3.62 8.79 -38.33
N ARG A 116 2.96 9.12 -37.22
CA ARG A 116 1.52 9.34 -37.21
C ARG A 116 1.27 10.60 -38.04
N ARG A 117 0.82 10.44 -39.28
CA ARG A 117 0.29 11.55 -40.06
C ARG A 117 -0.96 12.06 -39.34
N CYS A 118 -0.83 13.16 -38.61
CA CYS A 118 -1.96 13.95 -38.19
C CYS A 118 -2.42 14.78 -39.39
N SER A 119 -3.69 14.59 -39.77
CA SER A 119 -4.49 15.50 -40.59
C SER A 119 -5.85 15.62 -39.94
#